data_AF-A0A2M7M426-F1
#
_entry.id   AF-A0A2M7M426-F1
#
_cell.length_a   1.000
_cell.length_b   1.000
_cell.length_c   1.000
_cell.angle_alpha   90.00
_cell.angle_beta   90.00
_cell.angle_gamma   90.00
#
_symmetry.space_group_name_H-M   'P 1'
#
loop_
_entity.id
_entity.type
_entity.pdbx_description
1 polymer ?
#
loop_
_entity_poly.entity_id
_entity_poly.type
_entity_poly.pdbx_seq_one_letter_code
_entity_poly.pdbx_strand_id
1 'polypeptide(L)'
;MVSSGGSYKWPYGGSINVTRDNQADTLIYTTEKSLKDYGDKISDTDKKNIEDKISQLKKDLETKDKEKIKKSMDELSTASHKLAEVLYQEAQK
;
A
#
# COMPACT_ATOMS: atom_id res chain seq x y z
N MET A 1 19.62 7.40 -15.17
CA MET A 1 18.69 6.26 -15.29
C MET A 1 19.01 5.29 -14.16
N VAL A 2 18.18 5.19 -13.12
CA VAL A 2 18.32 4.11 -12.13
C VAL A 2 16.96 3.46 -11.91
N SER A 3 16.78 2.34 -12.59
CA SER A 3 15.71 1.38 -12.41
C SER A 3 16.20 0.33 -11.43
N SER A 4 15.77 0.34 -10.17
CA SER A 4 15.81 -0.83 -9.26
C SER A 4 15.29 -0.44 -7.87
N GLY A 5 14.59 -1.36 -7.20
CA GLY A 5 13.83 -1.14 -5.98
C GLY A 5 14.62 -0.48 -4.85
N GLY A 6 14.10 0.65 -4.35
CA GLY A 6 14.55 1.23 -3.10
C GLY A 6 14.17 0.30 -1.96
N SER A 7 15.16 -0.25 -1.27
CA SER A 7 14.98 -0.94 0.00
C SER A 7 14.49 0.10 1.03
N TYR A 8 13.22 0.04 1.41
CA TYR A 8 12.71 0.84 2.52
C TYR A 8 13.24 0.26 3.83
N LYS A 9 14.28 0.90 4.37
CA LYS A 9 14.80 0.57 5.70
C LYS A 9 13.97 1.35 6.73
N TRP A 10 12.97 0.72 7.32
CA TRP A 10 12.16 1.29 8.39
C TRP A 10 13.01 1.58 9.65
N PRO A 11 13.04 2.82 10.18
CA PRO A 11 13.96 3.22 11.25
C PRO A 11 13.48 2.94 12.69
N TYR A 12 12.49 2.07 12.91
CA TYR A 12 11.85 1.95 14.23
C TYR A 12 12.11 0.62 14.92
N GLY A 13 13.07 0.64 15.84
CA GLY A 13 13.19 -0.34 16.92
C GLY A 13 12.04 -0.16 17.91
N GLY A 14 10.99 -0.96 17.77
CA GLY A 14 9.86 -0.97 18.69
C GLY A 14 9.07 -2.27 18.59
N SER A 15 8.89 -2.95 19.72
CA SER A 15 8.17 -4.22 19.81
C SER A 15 6.68 -4.04 19.48
N ILE A 16 6.30 -4.30 18.23
CA ILE A 16 4.90 -4.28 17.76
C ILE A 16 4.61 -5.64 17.07
N ASN A 17 3.37 -6.10 17.16
CA ASN A 17 2.97 -7.50 16.96
C ASN A 17 3.19 -7.94 15.51
N VAL A 18 4.20 -8.78 15.29
CA VAL A 18 4.73 -9.26 13.99
C VAL A 18 3.67 -9.72 12.97
N THR A 19 2.48 -10.13 13.41
CA THR A 19 1.41 -10.60 12.52
C THR A 19 0.73 -9.48 11.73
N ARG A 20 0.45 -8.32 12.37
CA ARG A 20 -0.32 -7.23 11.73
C ARG A 20 0.56 -6.33 10.88
N ASP A 21 1.81 -6.11 11.32
CA ASP A 21 2.84 -5.51 10.49
C ASP A 21 3.05 -6.32 9.21
N ASN A 22 3.24 -7.64 9.30
CA ASN A 22 3.44 -8.45 8.11
C ASN A 22 2.29 -8.34 7.09
N GLN A 23 1.04 -8.29 7.55
CA GLN A 23 -0.12 -8.12 6.65
C GLN A 23 -0.18 -6.72 6.05
N ALA A 24 0.04 -5.68 6.86
CA ALA A 24 0.01 -4.30 6.41
C ALA A 24 1.17 -3.99 5.44
N ASP A 25 2.38 -4.47 5.75
CA ASP A 25 3.57 -4.30 4.93
C ASP A 25 3.43 -5.06 3.59
N THR A 26 2.89 -6.28 3.63
CA THR A 26 2.55 -7.02 2.40
C THR A 26 1.56 -6.24 1.54
N LEU A 27 0.49 -5.72 2.14
CA LEU A 27 -0.53 -4.94 1.43
C LEU A 27 0.05 -3.66 0.82
N ILE A 28 0.85 -2.92 1.59
CA ILE A 28 1.58 -1.74 1.13
C ILE A 28 2.45 -2.10 -0.07
N TYR A 29 3.28 -3.13 0.06
CA TYR A 29 4.24 -3.51 -0.96
C TYR A 29 3.56 -3.95 -2.26
N THR A 30 2.53 -4.81 -2.18
CA THR A 30 1.79 -5.26 -3.37
C THR A 30 1.07 -4.11 -4.06
N THR A 31 0.52 -3.16 -3.29
CA THR A 31 -0.15 -1.99 -3.84
C THR A 31 0.84 -1.01 -4.48
N GLU A 32 1.96 -0.69 -3.82
CA GLU A 32 3.04 0.15 -4.38
C GLU A 32 3.60 -0.45 -5.66
N LYS A 33 3.82 -1.76 -5.68
CA LYS A 33 4.28 -2.47 -6.87
C LYS A 33 3.26 -2.33 -8.01
N SER A 34 1.99 -2.58 -7.72
CA SER A 34 0.93 -2.51 -8.73
C SER A 34 0.74 -1.08 -9.26
N LEU A 35 0.85 -0.05 -8.41
CA LEU A 35 0.88 1.35 -8.83
C LEU A 35 2.10 1.68 -9.68
N LYS A 36 3.24 1.04 -9.44
CA LYS A 36 4.44 1.26 -10.24
C LYS A 36 4.34 0.61 -11.62
N ASP A 37 3.83 -0.61 -11.68
CA ASP A 37 3.68 -1.38 -12.92
C ASP A 37 2.51 -0.87 -13.77
N TYR A 38 1.44 -0.38 -13.14
CA TYR A 38 0.18 -0.07 -13.82
C TYR A 38 -0.42 1.29 -13.46
N GLY A 39 0.28 2.12 -12.69
CA GLY A 39 -0.22 3.44 -12.28
C GLY A 39 -0.43 4.41 -13.43
N ASP A 40 0.10 4.10 -14.62
CA ASP A 40 -0.16 4.84 -15.86
C ASP A 40 -1.52 4.49 -16.49
N LYS A 41 -2.08 3.32 -16.14
CA LYS A 41 -3.37 2.81 -16.63
C LYS A 41 -4.56 3.21 -15.75
N ILE A 42 -4.30 3.82 -14.61
CA ILE A 42 -5.33 4.31 -13.67
C ILE A 42 -5.34 5.84 -13.67
N SER A 43 -6.47 6.43 -13.31
CA SER A 43 -6.59 7.89 -13.18
C SER A 43 -5.63 8.43 -12.11
N ASP A 44 -5.03 9.60 -12.33
CA ASP A 44 -4.19 10.30 -11.34
C ASP A 44 -4.89 10.48 -9.99
N THR A 45 -6.20 10.70 -9.99
CA THR A 45 -7.03 10.79 -8.78
C THR A 45 -7.03 9.49 -7.97
N ASP A 46 -7.21 8.34 -8.63
CA ASP A 46 -7.21 7.04 -7.96
C ASP A 46 -5.80 6.67 -7.50
N LYS A 47 -4.79 6.94 -8.34
CA LYS A 47 -3.38 6.76 -7.99
C LYS A 47 -3.01 7.52 -6.73
N LYS A 48 -3.30 8.82 -6.69
CA LYS A 48 -3.00 9.69 -5.55
C LYS A 48 -3.74 9.25 -4.30
N ASN A 49 -5.02 8.86 -4.41
CA ASN A 49 -5.79 8.34 -3.29
C ASN A 49 -5.13 7.09 -2.69
N ILE A 50 -4.66 6.15 -3.53
CA ILE A 50 -3.97 4.94 -3.06
C ILE A 50 -2.63 5.29 -2.40
N GLU A 51 -1.84 6.19 -2.99
CA GLU A 51 -0.58 6.66 -2.40
C GLU A 51 -0.79 7.32 -1.03
N ASP A 52 -1.83 8.14 -0.88
CA ASP A 52 -2.22 8.74 0.40
C ASP A 52 -2.62 7.66 1.42
N LYS A 53 -3.37 6.62 1.04
CA LYS A 53 -3.73 5.50 1.93
C LYS A 53 -2.49 4.69 2.36
N ILE A 54 -1.56 4.44 1.44
CA ILE A 54 -0.28 3.79 1.75
C ILE A 54 0.49 4.60 2.79
N SER A 55 0.64 5.90 2.56
CA SER A 55 1.34 6.81 3.49
C SER A 55 0.65 6.87 4.85
N GLN A 56 -0.69 6.88 4.87
CA GLN A 56 -1.48 6.87 6.10
C GLN A 56 -1.29 5.58 6.89
N LEU A 57 -1.36 4.41 6.24
CA LEU A 57 -1.13 3.13 6.90
C LEU A 57 0.30 3.01 7.44
N LYS A 58 1.30 3.46 6.68
CA LYS A 58 2.70 3.54 7.13
C LYS A 58 2.82 4.36 8.42
N LYS A 59 2.21 5.54 8.47
CA LYS A 59 2.18 6.40 9.67
C LYS A 59 1.42 5.75 10.83
N ASP A 60 0.28 5.13 10.56
CA ASP A 60 -0.52 4.49 11.59
C ASP A 60 0.20 3.28 12.19
N LEU A 61 1.02 2.56 11.42
CA LEU A 61 1.89 1.48 11.92
C LEU A 61 2.99 2.01 12.85
N GLU A 62 3.47 3.25 12.65
CA GLU A 62 4.36 3.91 13.61
C GLU A 62 3.65 4.24 14.93
N THR A 63 2.32 4.33 14.91
CA THR A 63 1.51 4.49 16.12
C THR A 63 1.17 3.15 16.74
N LYS A 64 0.95 3.11 18.06
CA LYS A 64 0.47 1.89 18.75
C LYS A 64 -1.06 1.75 18.69
N ASP A 65 -1.72 2.45 17.78
CA ASP A 65 -3.17 2.59 17.70
C ASP A 65 -3.78 1.52 16.79
N LYS A 66 -4.18 0.40 17.39
CA LYS A 66 -4.66 -0.80 16.67
C LYS A 66 -5.95 -0.56 15.88
N GLU A 67 -6.77 0.40 16.29
CA GLU A 67 -8.00 0.77 15.59
C GLU A 67 -7.69 1.55 14.32
N LYS A 68 -6.79 2.53 14.41
CA LYS A 68 -6.31 3.28 13.23
C LYS A 68 -5.64 2.38 12.21
N ILE A 69 -4.71 1.52 12.65
CA ILE A 69 -4.06 0.55 11.76
C ILE A 69 -5.10 -0.33 11.06
N LYS A 70 -6.10 -0.84 11.81
CA LYS A 70 -7.16 -1.67 11.21
C LYS A 70 -7.91 -0.91 10.14
N LYS A 71 -8.32 0.32 10.44
CA LYS A 71 -9.09 1.16 9.52
C LYS A 71 -8.30 1.48 8.26
N SER A 72 -7.04 1.89 8.41
CA SER A 72 -6.17 2.21 7.28
C SER A 72 -5.83 0.99 6.44
N MET A 73 -5.68 -0.20 7.05
CA MET A 73 -5.56 -1.46 6.32
C MET A 73 -6.81 -1.76 5.49
N ASP A 74 -8.01 -1.57 6.05
CA ASP A 74 -9.29 -1.84 5.38
C ASP A 74 -9.52 -0.87 4.20
N GLU A 75 -9.20 0.41 4.41
CA GLU A 75 -9.23 1.44 3.38
C GLU A 75 -8.24 1.16 2.24
N LEU A 76 -7.00 0.80 2.57
CA LEU A 76 -5.99 0.44 1.56
C LEU A 76 -6.39 -0.85 0.82
N SER A 77 -6.93 -1.84 1.53
CA SER A 77 -7.40 -3.10 0.94
C SER A 77 -8.49 -2.84 -0.09
N THR A 78 -9.47 -2.01 0.26
CA THR A 78 -10.56 -1.61 -0.65
C THR A 78 -10.01 -0.90 -1.89
N ALA A 79 -9.07 0.03 -1.71
CA ALA A 79 -8.45 0.73 -2.82
C ALA A 79 -7.61 -0.22 -3.70
N SER A 80 -6.91 -1.16 -3.09
CA SER A 80 -6.10 -2.17 -3.77
C SER A 80 -6.95 -3.19 -4.54
N HIS A 81 -8.15 -3.54 -4.06
CA HIS A 81 -9.11 -4.33 -4.82
C HIS A 81 -9.61 -3.60 -6.05
N LYS A 82 -9.95 -2.31 -5.92
CA LYS A 82 -10.36 -1.48 -7.06
C LYS A 82 -9.24 -1.38 -8.09
N LEU A 83 -7.99 -1.23 -7.63
CA LEU A 83 -6.82 -1.31 -8.51
C LEU A 83 -6.79 -2.65 -9.24
N ALA A 84 -6.83 -3.77 -8.51
CA ALA A 84 -6.79 -5.10 -9.09
C ALA A 84 -7.90 -5.33 -10.14
N GLU A 85 -9.10 -4.81 -9.92
CA GLU A 85 -10.20 -4.86 -10.89
C GLU A 85 -9.83 -4.13 -12.19
N VAL A 86 -9.30 -2.91 -12.10
CA VAL A 86 -8.83 -2.16 -13.28
C VAL A 86 -7.70 -2.90 -14.00
N LEU A 87 -6.76 -3.49 -13.25
CA LEU A 87 -5.66 -4.27 -13.83
C LEU A 87 -6.15 -5.51 -14.54
N TYR A 88 -7.14 -6.20 -13.97
CA TYR A 88 -7.70 -7.41 -14.54
C TYR A 88 -8.49 -7.13 -15.83
N GLN A 89 -9.14 -5.97 -15.92
CA GLN A 89 -9.77 -5.49 -17.15
C GLN A 89 -8.73 -5.15 -18.22
N GLU A 90 -7.62 -4.51 -17.83
CA GLU A 90 -6.53 -4.16 -18.74
C GLU A 90 -5.65 -5.34 -19.16
N ALA A 91 -5.56 -6.39 -18.35
CA ALA A 91 -4.82 -7.62 -18.66
C ALA A 91 -5.60 -8.57 -19.59
N GLN A 92 -6.92 -8.43 -19.66
CA GLN A 92 -7.79 -9.23 -20.54
C GLN A 92 -8.01 -8.61 -21.93
N LYS A 93 -7.47 -7.41 -22.17
CA LYS A 93 -7.59 -6.68 -23.44
C LYS A 93 -6.34 -6.83 -24.29
#